data_AF-A0A6G3TX64-F1
#
_entry.id   AF-A0A6G3TX64-F1
#
_cell.length_a   1.000
_cell.length_b   1.000
_cell.length_c   1.000
_cell.angle_alpha   90.00
_cell.angle_beta   90.00
_cell.angle_gamma   90.00
#
_symmetry.space_group_name_H-M   'P 1'
#
loop_
_entity.id
_entity.type
_entity.pdbx_description
1 polymer ?
#
loop_
_entity_poly.entity_id
_entity_poly.type
_entity_poly.pdbx_seq_one_letter_code
_entity_poly.pdbx_strand_id
1 'polypeptide(L)' 'MLALLHTSPVHVPVFDALRDRAHPGLELRHLVAADLLERARATGPEAVAGDVRARVREAVDGGARAVLCTCST' A
#
# COMPACT_ATOMS: atom_id res chain seq x y z
N MET A 1 -5.70 4.66 -12.24
CA MET A 1 -5.06 3.76 -11.26
C MET A 1 -5.04 4.36 -9.85
N LEU A 2 -5.54 3.59 -8.87
CA LEU A 2 -5.32 3.79 -7.44
C LEU A 2 -4.29 2.76 -6.97
N ALA A 3 -3.22 3.20 -6.31
CA ALA A 3 -2.29 2.29 -5.65
C ALA A 3 -2.67 2.10 -4.18
N LEU A 4 -2.53 0.88 -3.68
CA LEU A 4 -2.73 0.57 -2.27
C LEU A 4 -1.43 0.06 -1.67
N LEU A 5 -0.98 0.69 -0.58
CA LEU A 5 0.22 0.29 0.15
C LEU A 5 -0.19 -0.44 1.43
N HIS A 6 0.30 -1.67 1.55
CA HIS A 6 0.03 -2.58 2.65
C HIS A 6 1.33 -3.12 3.22
N THR A 7 1.32 -3.52 4.49
CA THR A 7 2.39 -4.35 5.08
C THR A 7 1.95 -5.81 5.27
N SER A 8 0.79 -6.19 4.73
CA SER A 8 0.27 -7.55 4.80
C SER A 8 -0.53 -7.89 3.53
N PRO A 9 -0.36 -9.09 2.95
CA PRO A 9 -1.09 -9.49 1.75
C PRO A 9 -2.58 -9.74 2.00
N VAL A 10 -3.02 -9.84 3.26
CA VAL A 10 -4.42 -10.13 3.63
C VAL A 10 -5.40 -9.06 3.14
N HIS A 11 -4.92 -7.85 2.86
CA HIS A 11 -5.74 -6.75 2.36
C HIS A 11 -6.06 -6.86 0.87
N VAL A 12 -5.25 -7.59 0.08
CA VAL A 12 -5.42 -7.70 -1.38
C VAL A 12 -6.80 -8.23 -1.76
N PRO A 13 -7.22 -9.44 -1.34
CA PRO A 13 -8.52 -9.99 -1.75
C PRO A 13 -9.70 -9.14 -1.24
N VAL A 14 -9.55 -8.47 -0.10
CA VAL A 14 -10.59 -7.60 0.46
C VAL A 14 -10.80 -6.37 -0.43
N PHE A 15 -9.73 -5.70 -0.83
CA PHE A 15 -9.82 -4.51 -1.68
C PHE A 15 -10.19 -4.84 -3.12
N ASP A 16 -9.76 -5.99 -3.66
CA ASP A 16 -10.24 -6.50 -4.94
C ASP A 16 -11.77 -6.69 -4.91
N ALA A 17 -12.30 -7.36 -3.88
CA ALA A 17 -13.75 -7.55 -3.74
C ALA A 17 -14.52 -6.23 -3.54
N LEU A 18 -13.93 -5.25 -2.84
CA LEU A 18 -14.52 -3.92 -2.70
C LEU A 18 -14.56 -3.16 -4.04
N ARG A 19 -13.48 -3.21 -4.84
CA ARG A 19 -13.47 -2.68 -6.21
C ARG A 19 -14.56 -3.34 -7.03
N ASP A 20 -14.62 -4.66 -7.06
CA ASP A 20 -15.54 -5.39 -7.93
C ASP A 20 -17.01 -5.05 -7.62
N ARG A 21 -17.33 -4.83 -6.35
CA ARG A 21 -18.68 -4.47 -5.89
C ARG A 21 -19.05 -2.99 -6.12
N ALA A 22 -18.12 -2.07 -5.91
CA ALA A 22 -18.42 -0.63 -5.91
C ALA A 22 -17.99 0.09 -7.19
N HIS A 23 -16.85 -0.31 -7.77
CA HIS A 23 -16.20 0.34 -8.91
C HIS A 23 -15.42 -0.69 -9.78
N PRO A 24 -16.11 -1.61 -10.48
CA PRO A 24 -15.47 -2.72 -11.19
C PRO A 24 -14.49 -2.30 -12.31
N GLY A 25 -14.54 -1.05 -12.78
CA GLY A 25 -13.58 -0.49 -13.75
C GLY A 25 -12.38 0.24 -13.13
N LEU A 26 -12.31 0.34 -11.80
CA LEU A 26 -11.21 1.02 -11.13
C LEU A 26 -9.95 0.14 -11.13
N GLU A 27 -8.93 0.57 -11.85
CA GLU A 27 -7.63 -0.09 -11.82
C GLU A 27 -6.96 0.07 -10.44
N LEU A 28 -6.68 -1.07 -9.79
CA LEU A 28 -5.96 -1.15 -8.53
C LEU A 28 -4.55 -1.73 -8.74
N ARG A 29 -3.56 -1.14 -8.07
CA ARG A 29 -2.21 -1.70 -7.94
C ARG A 29 -1.89 -1.90 -6.48
N HIS A 30 -1.63 -3.15 -6.07
CA HIS A 30 -1.25 -3.48 -4.71
C HIS A 30 0.27 -3.46 -4.55
N LEU A 31 0.76 -2.75 -3.55
CA LEU A 31 2.15 -2.74 -3.10
C LEU A 31 2.19 -3.33 -1.70
N VAL A 32 2.74 -4.53 -1.56
CA VAL A 32 2.86 -5.22 -0.27
C VAL A 32 4.31 -5.15 0.19
N ALA A 33 4.56 -4.39 1.24
CA ALA A 33 5.87 -4.15 1.84
C ALA A 33 5.91 -4.73 3.26
N ALA A 34 5.85 -6.06 3.36
CA ALA A 34 5.77 -6.76 4.65
C ALA A 34 7.00 -6.54 5.54
N ASP A 35 8.17 -6.36 4.93
CA ASP A 35 9.44 -6.06 5.61
C ASP A 35 9.38 -4.74 6.41
N LEU A 36 8.59 -3.76 5.96
CA LEU A 36 8.46 -2.48 6.65
C LEU A 36 7.80 -2.62 8.01
N LEU A 37 6.85 -3.54 8.17
CA LEU A 37 6.21 -3.79 9.46
C LEU A 37 7.17 -4.48 10.43
N GLU A 38 7.93 -5.46 9.95
CA GLU A 38 8.94 -6.14 10.76
C GLU A 38 9.99 -5.15 11.27
N ARG A 39 10.50 -4.29 10.38
CA ARG A 39 11.47 -3.25 10.73
C ARG A 39 10.87 -2.18 11.64
N ALA A 40 9.67 -1.67 11.35
CA ALA A 40 8.99 -0.69 12.22
C ALA A 40 8.80 -1.23 13.65
N ARG A 41 8.46 -2.52 13.79
CA ARG A 41 8.34 -3.17 15.11
C ARG A 41 9.68 -3.29 15.83
N ALA A 42 10.76 -3.54 15.10
CA ALA A 42 12.09 -3.73 15.68
C ALA A 42 12.79 -2.41 16.01
N THR A 43 12.65 -1.39 15.16
CA THR A 43 13.44 -0.14 15.22
C THR A 43 12.59 1.13 15.34
N GLY A 44 11.27 0.99 15.45
CA GLY A 44 10.32 2.10 15.50
C GLY A 44 9.86 2.57 14.10
N PRO A 45 8.64 3.15 14.00
CA PRO A 45 8.05 3.61 12.72
C PRO A 45 8.89 4.70 12.04
N GLU A 46 9.57 5.53 12.81
CA GLU A 46 10.33 6.67 12.26
C GLU A 46 11.54 6.22 11.46
N ALA A 47 12.09 5.05 11.81
CA ALA A 47 13.21 4.43 11.09
C ALA A 47 12.82 3.99 9.67
N VAL A 48 11.54 3.68 9.41
CA VAL A 48 11.06 3.24 8.09
C VAL A 48 10.31 4.33 7.32
N ALA A 49 10.12 5.53 7.90
CA ALA A 49 9.36 6.61 7.27
C ALA A 49 9.94 7.01 5.89
N GLY A 50 11.27 6.95 5.72
CA GLY A 50 11.94 7.17 4.44
C GLY A 50 11.56 6.13 3.38
N ASP A 51 11.52 4.86 3.79
CA ASP A 51 11.16 3.73 2.93
C ASP A 51 9.69 3.76 2.53
N VAL A 52 8.79 4.08 3.47
CA VAL A 52 7.36 4.29 3.18
C VAL A 52 7.19 5.38 2.13
N ARG A 53 7.87 6.53 2.30
CA ARG A 53 7.86 7.62 1.31
C ARG A 53 8.41 7.17 -0.05
N ALA A 54 9.39 6.28 -0.08
CA ALA A 54 9.92 5.74 -1.33
C ALA A 54 8.89 4.85 -2.04
N ARG A 55 8.15 4.01 -1.32
CA ARG A 55 7.06 3.19 -1.88
C ARG A 55 5.91 4.05 -2.43
N VAL A 56 5.58 5.14 -1.74
CA VAL A 56 4.59 6.11 -2.23
C VAL A 56 5.06 6.76 -3.54
N ARG A 57 6.33 7.19 -3.62
CA ARG A 57 6.90 7.74 -4.86
C ARG A 57 6.89 6.73 -6.01
N GLU A 58 7.33 5.50 -5.75
CA GLU A 58 7.31 4.42 -6.75
C GLU A 58 5.90 4.17 -7.31
N ALA A 59 4.87 4.26 -6.47
CA ALA A 59 3.48 4.17 -6.92
C ALA A 59 3.12 5.31 -7.88
N VAL A 60 3.47 6.55 -7.52
CA VAL A 60 3.21 7.76 -8.31
C VAL A 60 3.96 7.70 -9.64
N ASP A 61 5.25 7.36 -9.62
CA ASP A 61 6.08 7.19 -10.83
C ASP A 61 5.54 6.08 -11.73
N GLY A 62 4.90 5.07 -11.12
CA GLY A 62 4.16 4.01 -11.80
C GLY A 62 2.76 4.40 -12.31
N GLY A 63 2.38 5.67 -12.26
CA GLY A 63 1.11 6.19 -12.80
C GLY A 63 -0.05 6.22 -11.81
N ALA A 64 0.18 5.97 -10.51
CA ALA A 64 -0.86 6.08 -9.51
C ALA A 64 -1.33 7.54 -9.36
N ARG A 65 -2.65 7.75 -9.46
CA ARG A 65 -3.26 9.07 -9.27
C ARG A 65 -3.47 9.41 -7.79
N ALA A 66 -3.52 8.39 -6.96
CA ALA A 66 -3.58 8.47 -5.51
C ALA A 66 -2.96 7.19 -4.92
N VAL A 67 -2.49 7.28 -3.68
CA VAL A 67 -1.98 6.15 -2.90
C VAL A 67 -2.77 6.04 -1.61
N LEU A 68 -3.39 4.88 -1.38
CA LEU A 68 -4.10 4.56 -0.16
C LEU A 68 -3.20 3.69 0.74
N CYS A 69 -2.74 4.26 1.85
CA CYS A 69 -2.08 3.48 2.91
C CYS A 69 -3.15 2.82 3.78
N THR A 70 -3.15 1.49 3.88
CA THR A 70 -4.22 0.76 4.59
C THR A 70 -3.82 0.27 5.97
N CYS A 71 -2.54 0.33 6.30
CA CYS A 71 -1.99 -0.08 7.59
C CYS A 71 -1.66 1.18 8.39
N SER A 72 -1.97 1.19 9.68
CA SER A 72 -1.75 2.33 10.59
C SER A 72 -0.44 2.25 11.38
N THR A 73 0.35 1.21 11.13
CA THR A 73 1.56 0.86 11.90
C THR A 73 2.77 1.69 11.51
#